data_AF-A0A7W0Y5Q4-F1
#
_entry.id   AF-A0A7W0Y5Q4-F1
#
_cell.length_a   1.000
_cell.length_b   1.000
_cell.length_c   1.000
_cell.angle_alpha   90.00
_cell.angle_beta   90.00
_cell.angle_gamma   90.00
#
_symmetry.space_group_name_H-M   'P 1'
#
loop_
_entity.id
_entity.type
_entity.pdbx_description
1 polymer ?
#
loop_
_entity_poly.entity_id
_entity_poly.type
_entity_poly.pdbx_seq_one_letter_code
_entity_poly.pdbx_strand_id
1 'polypeptide(L)'
;MELAKIGARTLSRASRGDPDSAATLASLETWLDIRDPDQLDTTSAREVLNCAGCHDRKDPHFDRFGNDCAQCHAMESWLVPGYQHLSPTSKECVQCHKPPPSHLMGHFSMVSQKLAGKEHARVDECFERHNTTGWNDIVDVGFSKHH
;
A
#
# COMPACT_ATOMS: atom_id res chain seq x y z
N MET A 1 -17.36 -17.21 -25.49
CA MET A 1 -16.95 -18.02 -24.31
C MET A 1 -15.69 -18.85 -24.53
N GLU A 2 -15.46 -19.48 -25.69
CA GLU A 2 -14.28 -20.35 -25.89
C GLU A 2 -12.91 -19.63 -25.76
N LEU A 3 -12.77 -18.41 -26.28
CA LEU A 3 -11.54 -17.62 -26.11
C LEU A 3 -11.27 -17.26 -24.64
N ALA A 4 -12.32 -16.93 -23.87
CA ALA A 4 -12.21 -16.64 -22.45
C ALA A 4 -11.76 -17.88 -21.64
N LYS A 5 -12.28 -19.08 -21.96
CA LYS A 5 -11.82 -20.35 -21.36
C LYS A 5 -10.37 -20.69 -21.72
N ILE A 6 -9.90 -20.31 -22.90
CA ILE A 6 -8.48 -20.45 -23.28
C ILE A 6 -7.62 -19.48 -22.47
N GLY A 7 -8.08 -18.23 -22.31
CA GLY A 7 -7.43 -17.23 -21.45
C GLY A 7 -7.30 -17.70 -19.99
N ALA A 8 -8.38 -18.20 -19.39
CA ALA A 8 -8.38 -18.72 -18.02
C ALA A 8 -7.38 -19.87 -17.82
N ARG A 9 -7.30 -20.80 -18.77
CA ARG A 9 -6.31 -21.90 -18.71
C ARG A 9 -4.87 -21.43 -18.80
N THR A 10 -4.60 -20.36 -19.55
CA THR A 10 -3.27 -19.75 -19.64
C THR A 10 -2.92 -19.04 -18.34
N LEU A 11 -3.84 -18.25 -17.80
CA LEU A 11 -3.68 -17.54 -16.52
C LEU A 11 -3.52 -18.52 -15.33
N SER A 12 -4.24 -19.63 -15.30
CA SER A 12 -4.10 -20.71 -14.29
C SER A 12 -2.71 -21.34 -14.23
N ARG A 13 -1.94 -21.27 -15.32
CA ARG A 13 -0.54 -21.69 -15.33
C ARG A 13 0.38 -20.58 -14.79
N ALA A 14 0.13 -19.33 -15.15
CA ALA A 14 0.90 -18.17 -14.71
C ALA A 14 0.71 -17.84 -13.21
N SER A 15 -0.52 -18.00 -12.70
CA SER A 15 -0.89 -17.70 -11.31
C SER A 15 -0.15 -18.53 -10.25
N ARG A 16 0.54 -19.61 -10.64
CA ARG A 16 1.34 -20.43 -9.72
C ARG A 16 2.60 -19.72 -9.21
N GLY A 17 3.03 -18.64 -9.85
CA GLY A 17 4.22 -17.88 -9.46
C GLY A 17 4.05 -16.37 -9.52
N ASP A 18 2.86 -15.87 -9.86
CA ASP A 18 2.57 -14.45 -10.02
C ASP A 18 1.22 -14.11 -9.36
N PRO A 19 1.23 -13.35 -8.24
CA PRO A 19 0.03 -12.92 -7.54
C PRO A 19 -0.92 -12.08 -8.41
N ASP A 20 -0.40 -11.28 -9.33
CA ASP A 20 -1.24 -10.43 -10.20
C ASP A 20 -1.98 -11.28 -11.24
N SER A 21 -1.32 -12.31 -11.77
CA SER A 21 -1.97 -13.33 -12.60
C SER A 21 -3.04 -14.12 -11.83
N ALA A 22 -2.87 -14.34 -10.52
CA ALA A 22 -3.87 -15.00 -9.69
C ALA A 22 -5.12 -14.14 -9.50
N ALA A 23 -4.97 -12.84 -9.22
CA ALA A 23 -6.08 -11.90 -9.13
C ALA A 23 -6.84 -11.78 -10.47
N THR A 24 -6.09 -11.68 -11.58
CA THR A 24 -6.66 -11.61 -12.93
C THR A 24 -7.45 -12.88 -13.29
N LEU A 25 -6.95 -14.05 -12.90
CA LEU A 25 -7.65 -15.32 -13.09
C LEU A 25 -8.96 -15.36 -12.31
N ALA A 26 -8.93 -14.97 -11.03
CA ALA A 26 -10.12 -14.96 -10.18
C ALA A 26 -11.22 -14.07 -10.77
N SER A 27 -10.88 -12.84 -11.18
CA SER A 27 -11.87 -11.96 -11.81
C SER A 27 -12.43 -12.53 -13.12
N LEU A 28 -11.60 -13.20 -13.94
CA LEU A 28 -12.05 -13.85 -15.18
C LEU A 28 -12.96 -15.06 -14.92
N GLU A 29 -12.66 -15.87 -13.92
CA GLU A 29 -13.49 -17.01 -13.52
C GLU A 29 -14.86 -16.52 -13.01
N THR A 30 -14.90 -15.48 -12.18
CA THR A 30 -16.17 -14.91 -11.72
C THR A 30 -16.97 -14.29 -12.87
N TRP A 31 -16.34 -13.60 -13.82
CA TRP A 31 -17.02 -13.12 -15.05
C TRP A 31 -17.59 -14.24 -15.93
N LEU A 32 -16.97 -15.43 -15.91
CA LEU A 32 -17.46 -16.59 -16.65
C LEU A 32 -18.68 -17.25 -15.97
N ASP A 33 -18.82 -17.08 -14.65
CA ASP A 33 -19.92 -17.63 -13.87
C ASP A 33 -21.16 -16.74 -13.82
N ILE A 34 -21.00 -15.42 -13.95
CA ILE A 34 -22.09 -14.44 -14.08
C ILE A 34 -22.80 -14.65 -15.43
N ARG A 35 -24.02 -15.19 -15.39
CA ARG A 35 -24.85 -15.49 -16.58
C ARG A 35 -25.98 -14.49 -16.79
N ASP A 36 -26.32 -13.74 -15.76
CA ASP A 36 -27.37 -12.72 -15.75
C ASP A 36 -26.90 -11.48 -14.98
N PRO A 37 -27.22 -10.24 -15.42
CA PRO A 37 -26.83 -9.01 -14.73
C PRO A 37 -27.29 -8.93 -13.27
N ASP A 38 -28.39 -9.57 -12.92
CA ASP A 38 -28.94 -9.59 -11.55
C ASP A 38 -28.17 -10.53 -10.62
N GLN A 39 -27.22 -11.32 -11.14
CA GLN A 39 -26.33 -12.18 -10.35
C GLN A 39 -25.09 -11.45 -9.80
N LEU A 40 -24.85 -10.20 -10.21
CA LEU A 40 -23.75 -9.41 -9.69
C LEU A 40 -24.17 -8.75 -8.37
N ASP A 41 -24.04 -9.50 -7.27
CA ASP A 41 -24.19 -8.96 -5.92
C ASP A 41 -22.91 -8.23 -5.45
N THR A 42 -22.98 -7.58 -4.29
CA THR A 42 -21.83 -6.86 -3.72
C THR A 42 -20.65 -7.78 -3.40
N THR A 43 -20.89 -9.06 -3.12
CA THR A 43 -19.83 -10.05 -2.88
C THR A 43 -19.10 -10.38 -4.18
N SER A 44 -19.83 -10.68 -5.24
CA SER A 44 -19.28 -11.01 -6.56
C SER A 44 -18.59 -9.78 -7.18
N ALA A 45 -19.16 -8.59 -6.99
CA ALA A 45 -18.53 -7.34 -7.42
C ALA A 45 -17.15 -7.12 -6.76
N ARG A 46 -17.01 -7.45 -5.48
CA ARG A 46 -15.74 -7.36 -4.74
C ARG A 46 -14.63 -8.21 -5.36
N GLU A 47 -14.96 -9.41 -5.82
CA GLU A 47 -14.01 -10.36 -6.43
C GLU A 47 -13.68 -10.02 -7.89
N VAL A 48 -14.61 -9.34 -8.57
CA VAL A 48 -14.53 -9.00 -10.00
C VAL A 48 -13.90 -7.63 -10.26
N LEU A 49 -14.03 -6.70 -9.32
CA LEU A 49 -13.55 -5.32 -9.49
C LEU A 49 -12.03 -5.24 -9.36
N ASN A 50 -11.35 -5.10 -10.49
CA ASN A 50 -9.94 -4.70 -10.53
C ASN A 50 -9.80 -3.20 -10.19
N CYS A 51 -9.87 -2.87 -8.90
CA CYS A 51 -9.76 -1.51 -8.38
C CYS A 51 -8.48 -0.82 -8.88
N ALA A 52 -7.33 -1.50 -8.76
CA ALA A 52 -6.03 -1.00 -9.17
C ALA A 52 -5.97 -0.63 -10.65
N GLY A 53 -6.68 -1.38 -11.52
CA GLY A 53 -6.74 -1.10 -12.96
C GLY A 53 -7.17 0.33 -13.32
N CYS A 54 -8.02 0.95 -12.49
CA CYS A 54 -8.43 2.36 -12.66
C CYS A 54 -7.79 3.30 -11.61
N HIS A 55 -7.49 2.80 -10.42
CA HIS A 55 -7.08 3.61 -9.26
C HIS A 55 -5.59 3.52 -8.90
N ASP A 56 -4.74 2.81 -9.66
CA ASP A 56 -3.28 2.73 -9.46
C ASP A 56 -2.65 4.11 -9.19
N ARG A 57 -2.86 5.09 -10.07
CA ARG A 57 -2.33 6.46 -9.89
C ARG A 57 -2.90 7.23 -8.70
N LYS A 58 -3.93 6.70 -8.06
CA LYS A 58 -4.61 7.28 -6.89
C LYS A 58 -4.38 6.46 -5.63
N ASP A 59 -3.59 5.37 -5.69
CA ASP A 59 -3.29 4.55 -4.53
C ASP A 59 -2.35 5.34 -3.58
N PRO A 60 -2.83 5.72 -2.38
CA PRO A 60 -1.97 6.42 -1.41
C PRO A 60 -0.89 5.50 -0.83
N HIS A 61 -0.98 4.19 -1.03
CA HIS A 61 -0.04 3.23 -0.50
C HIS A 61 1.16 2.97 -1.42
N PHE A 62 1.09 3.40 -2.68
CA PHE A 62 2.13 3.19 -3.69
C PHE A 62 2.51 1.69 -3.81
N ASP A 63 1.51 0.86 -4.08
CA ASP A 63 1.56 -0.60 -4.28
C ASP A 63 2.05 -1.41 -3.08
N ARG A 64 2.21 -0.76 -1.92
CA ARG A 64 2.82 -1.37 -0.74
C ARG A 64 2.06 -2.59 -0.22
N PHE A 65 0.75 -2.57 -0.33
CA PHE A 65 -0.13 -3.63 0.16
C PHE A 65 -0.68 -4.52 -0.96
N GLY A 66 -0.19 -4.33 -2.20
CA GLY A 66 -0.72 -5.01 -3.39
C GLY A 66 -2.07 -4.45 -3.84
N ASN A 67 -2.72 -5.20 -4.74
CA ASN A 67 -3.90 -4.73 -5.50
C ASN A 67 -5.26 -5.20 -4.94
N ASP A 68 -5.27 -6.02 -3.89
CA ASP A 68 -6.50 -6.51 -3.26
C ASP A 68 -7.02 -5.49 -2.22
N CYS A 69 -7.49 -4.34 -2.72
CA CYS A 69 -7.95 -3.22 -1.89
C CYS A 69 -9.08 -3.63 -0.93
N ALA A 70 -9.88 -4.62 -1.33
CA ALA A 70 -11.04 -5.05 -0.59
C ALA A 70 -10.69 -5.73 0.74
N GLN A 71 -9.46 -6.24 0.92
CA GLN A 71 -9.02 -6.80 2.20
C GLN A 71 -9.15 -5.82 3.36
N CYS A 72 -9.03 -4.52 3.10
CA CYS A 72 -9.12 -3.48 4.11
C CYS A 72 -10.27 -2.51 3.88
N HIS A 73 -10.62 -2.21 2.64
CA HIS A 73 -11.63 -1.19 2.29
C HIS A 73 -12.96 -1.83 1.89
N ALA A 74 -14.07 -1.28 2.41
CA ALA A 74 -15.41 -1.62 1.97
C ALA A 74 -15.85 -0.73 0.80
N MET A 75 -16.85 -1.17 0.03
CA MET A 75 -17.36 -0.39 -1.10
C MET A 75 -18.32 0.72 -0.65
N GLU A 76 -19.09 0.44 0.40
CA GLU A 76 -20.02 1.39 1.02
C GLU A 76 -19.26 2.55 1.66
N SER A 77 -18.09 2.26 2.23
CA SER A 77 -17.18 3.25 2.76
C SER A 77 -15.73 2.83 2.55
N TRP A 78 -14.93 3.72 1.98
CA TRP A 78 -13.49 3.51 1.83
C TRP A 78 -12.71 3.62 3.15
N LEU A 79 -13.41 3.76 4.27
CA LEU A 79 -12.82 3.73 5.60
C LEU A 79 -12.50 2.28 5.98
N VAL A 80 -11.34 2.07 6.61
CA VAL A 80 -11.00 0.77 7.20
C VAL A 80 -11.66 0.68 8.58
N PRO A 81 -12.64 -0.21 8.78
CA PRO A 81 -13.37 -0.28 10.04
C PRO A 81 -12.42 -0.59 11.21
N GLY A 82 -12.47 0.25 12.24
CA GLY A 82 -11.65 0.07 13.45
C GLY A 82 -10.15 0.32 13.25
N TYR A 83 -9.71 0.90 12.12
CA TYR A 83 -8.30 1.27 11.96
C TYR A 83 -7.88 2.28 13.03
N GLN A 84 -6.80 1.94 13.73
CA GLN A 84 -6.14 2.79 14.69
C GLN A 84 -4.67 2.88 14.30
N HIS A 85 -4.12 4.09 14.38
CA HIS A 85 -2.67 4.26 14.27
C HIS A 85 -1.98 3.44 15.37
N LEU A 86 -0.81 2.87 15.05
CA LEU A 86 0.04 2.19 16.04
C LEU A 86 0.29 3.11 17.24
N SER A 87 0.56 2.50 18.41
CA SER A 87 0.94 3.25 19.62
C SER A 87 1.97 4.34 19.29
N PRO A 88 1.88 5.54 19.90
CA PRO A 88 2.90 6.57 19.74
C PRO A 88 4.31 6.12 20.12
N THR A 89 4.43 5.06 20.92
CA THR A 89 5.71 4.45 21.30
C THR A 89 6.20 3.36 20.34
N SER A 90 5.46 3.09 19.26
CA SER A 90 5.84 2.11 18.24
C SER A 90 7.05 2.59 17.44
N LYS A 91 7.90 1.64 17.05
CA LYS A 91 9.09 1.88 16.22
C LYS A 91 8.87 1.50 14.74
N GLU A 92 7.72 0.91 14.44
CA GLU A 92 7.39 0.33 13.14
C GLU A 92 6.78 1.35 12.16
N CYS A 93 7.18 2.63 12.24
CA CYS A 93 6.61 3.71 11.43
C CYS A 93 6.78 3.46 9.93
N VAL A 94 7.94 2.91 9.56
CA VAL A 94 8.31 2.64 8.16
C VAL A 94 7.49 1.55 7.50
N GLN A 95 6.68 0.81 8.27
CA GLN A 95 5.71 -0.12 7.73
C GLN A 95 4.59 0.58 6.95
N CYS A 96 4.34 1.86 7.22
CA CYS A 96 3.33 2.66 6.52
C CYS A 96 3.93 3.93 5.90
N HIS A 97 4.86 4.60 6.58
CA HIS A 97 5.44 5.88 6.14
C HIS A 97 6.78 5.66 5.44
N LYS A 98 6.85 5.94 4.13
CA LYS A 98 8.12 5.93 3.39
C LYS A 98 8.90 7.22 3.68
N PRO A 99 10.23 7.15 3.86
CA PRO A 99 11.05 8.34 4.00
C PRO A 99 11.01 9.16 2.70
N PRO A 100 11.04 10.50 2.78
CA PRO A 100 11.06 11.34 1.59
C PRO A 100 12.37 11.16 0.81
N PRO A 101 12.42 11.52 -0.49
CA PRO A 101 13.64 11.38 -1.31
C PRO A 101 14.89 12.04 -0.72
N SER A 102 14.73 13.11 0.06
CA SER A 102 15.84 13.77 0.78
C SER A 102 16.54 12.88 1.80
N HIS A 103 15.90 11.81 2.27
CA HIS A 103 16.52 10.85 3.17
C HIS A 103 17.25 9.72 2.44
N LEU A 104 17.27 9.76 1.11
CA LEU A 104 17.98 8.78 0.30
C LEU A 104 19.39 9.28 -0.02
N MET A 105 20.29 8.35 -0.28
CA MET A 105 21.68 8.61 -0.65
C MET A 105 22.41 9.43 0.42
N GLY A 106 23.40 10.25 0.01
CA GLY A 106 24.23 11.02 0.93
C GLY A 106 23.53 12.22 1.59
N HIS A 107 22.34 12.64 1.16
CA HIS A 107 21.68 13.80 1.75
C HIS A 107 21.33 13.55 3.22
N PHE A 108 20.83 12.35 3.54
CA PHE A 108 20.54 11.97 4.92
C PHE A 108 21.78 12.05 5.81
N SER A 109 22.90 11.46 5.39
CA SER A 109 24.11 11.44 6.23
C SER A 109 24.82 12.79 6.32
N MET A 110 24.73 13.60 5.28
CA MET A 110 25.40 14.90 5.24
C MET A 110 24.61 16.01 5.93
N VAL A 111 23.28 15.93 5.94
CA VAL A 111 22.40 16.99 6.45
C VAL A 111 21.60 16.48 7.65
N SER A 112 20.62 15.60 7.44
CA SER A 112 19.69 15.17 8.49
C SER A 112 20.39 14.51 9.68
N GLN A 113 21.40 13.67 9.42
CA GLN A 113 22.13 12.98 10.47
C GLN A 113 22.94 13.93 11.34
N LYS A 114 23.59 14.91 10.72
CA LYS A 114 24.40 15.91 11.42
C LYS A 114 23.53 16.91 12.17
N LEU A 115 22.46 17.40 11.56
CA LEU A 115 21.54 18.37 12.17
C LEU A 115 21.03 17.88 13.52
N ALA A 116 20.71 16.59 13.61
CA ALA A 116 20.15 16.00 14.81
C ALA A 116 21.15 15.13 15.59
N GLY A 117 22.45 15.28 15.36
CA GLY A 117 23.51 14.72 16.23
C GLY A 117 23.61 13.19 16.35
N LYS A 118 22.97 12.41 15.49
CA LYS A 118 23.04 10.94 15.47
C LYS A 118 23.71 10.46 14.17
N GLU A 119 25.02 10.31 14.19
CA GLU A 119 25.80 9.96 12.98
C GLU A 119 25.61 8.50 12.52
N HIS A 120 25.10 7.63 13.38
CA HIS A 120 24.98 6.19 13.12
C HIS A 120 23.54 5.69 12.91
N ALA A 121 22.53 6.57 13.03
CA ALA A 121 21.14 6.17 12.90
C ALA A 121 20.80 5.80 11.45
N ARG A 122 20.01 4.75 11.25
CA ARG A 122 19.52 4.38 9.92
C ARG A 122 18.34 5.26 9.50
N VAL A 123 18.09 5.32 8.19
CA VAL A 123 16.98 6.11 7.63
C VAL A 123 15.62 5.64 8.15
N ASP A 124 15.49 4.34 8.43
CA ASP A 124 14.24 3.73 8.87
C ASP A 124 14.00 3.78 10.38
N GLU A 125 14.96 4.27 11.15
CA GLU A 125 14.84 4.50 12.59
C GLU A 125 14.20 5.88 12.87
N CYS A 126 13.03 6.14 12.28
CA CYS A 126 12.39 7.46 12.31
C CYS A 126 12.15 7.98 13.74
N PHE A 127 11.83 7.07 14.67
CA PHE A 127 11.55 7.35 16.08
C PHE A 127 12.75 7.88 16.86
N GLU A 128 13.98 7.71 16.36
CA GLU A 128 15.17 8.27 17.01
C GLU A 128 15.19 9.80 16.92
N ARG A 129 14.44 10.39 15.97
CA ARG A 129 14.52 11.83 15.65
C ARG A 129 13.22 12.54 15.42
N HIS A 130 12.17 11.84 15.01
CA HIS A 130 10.88 12.47 14.78
C HIS A 130 9.94 12.18 15.92
N ASN A 131 9.26 13.22 16.40
CA ASN A 131 8.19 13.09 17.36
C ASN A 131 6.87 12.74 16.66
N THR A 132 5.96 12.07 17.36
CA THR A 132 4.62 11.73 16.86
C THR A 132 3.70 12.95 16.73
N THR A 133 4.13 14.10 17.25
CA THR A 133 3.48 15.42 17.08
C THR A 133 3.70 16.00 15.67
N GLY A 134 4.73 15.57 14.95
CA GLY A 134 4.95 15.93 13.55
C GLY A 134 6.38 15.70 13.06
N TRP A 135 6.54 15.44 11.76
CA TRP A 135 7.85 15.16 11.15
C TRP A 135 8.86 16.31 11.22
N ASN A 136 8.40 17.54 11.33
CA ASN A 136 9.27 18.71 11.48
C ASN A 136 9.68 18.95 12.94
N ASP A 137 9.07 18.26 13.91
CA ASP A 137 9.45 18.33 15.33
C ASP A 137 10.56 17.31 15.60
N ILE A 138 11.80 17.80 15.60
CA ILE A 138 12.99 16.96 15.73
C ILE A 138 13.36 16.82 17.21
N VAL A 139 13.48 15.58 17.68
CA VAL A 139 13.88 15.24 19.06
C VAL A 139 15.19 15.95 19.40
N ASP A 140 15.22 16.60 20.57
CA ASP A 140 16.36 17.37 21.10
C ASP A 140 16.83 18.58 20.27
N VAL A 141 16.15 18.91 19.16
CA VAL A 141 16.45 20.08 18.30
C VAL A 141 15.28 21.06 18.25
N GLY A 142 14.05 20.56 18.26
CA GLY A 142 12.83 21.32 18.08
C GLY A 142 12.40 21.41 16.62
N PHE A 143 11.53 22.38 16.33
CA PHE A 143 10.87 22.50 15.04
C PHE A 143 11.82 22.99 13.93
N SER A 144 12.07 22.16 12.92
CA SER A 144 12.92 22.47 11.77
C SER A 144 12.10 22.47 10.48
N LYS A 145 12.07 23.61 9.78
CA LYS A 145 11.59 23.67 8.39
C LYS A 145 12.80 23.56 7.47
N HIS A 146 12.95 22.42 6.83
CA HIS A 146 13.87 22.29 5.73
C HIS A 146 13.07 22.18 4.42
N HIS A 147 13.51 22.92 3.41
CA HIS A 147 12.82 23.15 2.13
C HIS A 147 12.95 21.94 1.22
#